data_AF-A0A8C8T1X9-F1
#
_entry.id   AF-A0A8C8T1X9-F1
#
_cell.length_a   1.000
_cell.length_b   1.000
_cell.length_c   1.000
_cell.angle_alpha   90.00
_cell.angle_beta   90.00
_cell.angle_gamma   90.00
#
_symmetry.space_group_name_H-M   'P 1'
#
loop_
_entity.id
_entity.type
_entity.pdbx_description
1 polymer ?
#
loop_
_entity_poly.entity_id
_entity_poly.type
_entity_poly.pdbx_seq_one_letter_code
_entity_poly.pdbx_strand_id
1 'polypeptide(L)'
;MKGGNADSWQREKLATMESPEEPGASMDENYFVNYTFRDRSHSGRVAQGIMKLCLEEELFADVTISVEGREFQLHRLVLSAQSCFFRSMFTSNLKEAHNRVIVLQDVSESVFQLLVDYIYHGTVKLRADELQEIYEVSDMYQLTSLFEECSRFLARTVQVGNCLQVMWLADRHSDPELYTAAKHCAKTHLAQLQSTEEFLHLPHHLLTDIISDGVPCSQNPTEAIEAWINFNKEERETFAESLRTSLKEIGENVHIYLIGKESSRTHSLAVSLHCAEDDSISVSGQNSLCHQITAACKHGGDLYVVGGSIPRRMWKCNNATVDWEWCAPLPRDRLQHTLVSVPGKDAIYSLGGKTLQDTLSNAVIYYRVGDNVWTETTQLEVAVSGAAGANLNGIIYLLGGEENDLDFFTKPSRLIQCFDTETDKCHVKPYVLPFAGRMHAAVHKDLVFIVAEGDSLVCYNPLLDSFTRLCLPEAWSSAPSLWKIASCNGSIYVFRDRYKKGDANTYKLDPATSAVTVTRGIKVLLTNLQFVLA
;
A
#
# COMPACT_ATOMS: atom_id res chain seq x y z
N MET A 1 7.42 58.67 18.29
CA MET A 1 8.50 59.24 19.14
C MET A 1 8.98 58.15 20.08
N LYS A 2 10.30 57.89 20.10
CA LYS A 2 11.04 56.87 20.89
C LYS A 2 10.63 55.42 20.57
N GLY A 3 11.51 54.44 20.43
CA GLY A 3 12.97 54.35 20.52
C GLY A 3 13.37 52.87 20.40
N GLY A 4 14.60 52.61 19.96
CA GLY A 4 15.39 51.40 20.20
C GLY A 4 14.87 50.07 19.66
N ASN A 5 15.55 49.51 18.67
CA ASN A 5 15.56 48.06 18.48
C ASN A 5 16.98 47.60 18.14
N ALA A 6 17.54 46.74 18.99
CA ALA A 6 18.76 46.00 18.77
C ALA A 6 18.43 44.51 18.76
N ASP A 7 18.95 43.84 17.73
CA ASP A 7 19.36 42.45 17.64
C ASP A 7 18.35 41.32 17.85
N SER A 8 17.99 40.70 16.72
CA SER A 8 18.63 39.47 16.22
C SER A 8 17.56 38.59 15.58
N TRP A 9 17.79 38.14 14.35
CA TRP A 9 17.40 36.83 13.80
C TRP A 9 18.02 36.72 12.41
N GLN A 10 19.04 35.87 12.31
CA GLN A 10 19.70 35.47 11.06
C GLN A 10 18.74 34.65 10.19
N ARG A 11 18.73 34.91 8.87
CA ARG A 11 18.35 33.96 7.82
C ARG A 11 19.24 34.15 6.59
N GLU A 12 20.07 33.13 6.38
CA GLU A 12 20.41 32.46 5.11
C GLU A 12 20.31 33.23 3.78
N LYS A 13 21.38 33.16 2.99
CA LYS A 13 21.38 32.36 1.75
C LYS A 13 22.79 32.14 1.17
N LEU A 14 22.99 30.90 0.72
CA LEU A 14 24.09 30.37 -0.09
C LEU A 14 24.41 31.25 -1.32
N ALA A 15 25.71 31.41 -1.62
CA ALA A 15 26.23 31.50 -2.99
C ALA A 15 27.75 31.23 -3.02
N THR A 16 28.12 30.11 -3.65
CA THR A 16 29.27 29.93 -4.58
C THR A 16 30.64 30.51 -4.20
N MET A 17 31.55 29.62 -3.77
CA MET A 17 33.01 29.84 -3.82
C MET A 17 33.49 29.70 -5.27
N GLU A 18 33.79 30.83 -5.90
CA GLU A 18 34.54 30.90 -7.15
C GLU A 18 36.05 30.72 -6.91
N SER A 19 36.71 30.22 -7.94
CA SER A 19 38.12 29.81 -8.08
C SER A 19 39.16 30.93 -7.81
N PRO A 20 40.42 30.59 -7.48
CA PRO A 20 41.48 31.58 -7.32
C PRO A 20 42.11 32.00 -8.68
N GLU A 21 42.41 33.30 -8.78
CA GLU A 21 43.09 33.99 -9.88
C GLU A 21 44.54 33.51 -10.08
N GLU A 22 45.01 33.42 -11.34
CA GLU A 22 46.44 33.33 -11.69
C GLU A 22 47.04 34.73 -11.96
N PRO A 23 48.31 34.99 -11.58
CA PRO A 23 49.06 36.18 -11.96
C PRO A 23 50.05 35.93 -13.13
N GLY A 24 50.37 36.97 -13.91
CA GLY A 24 51.55 36.99 -14.80
C GLY A 24 52.19 38.39 -14.85
N ALA A 25 53.47 38.62 -15.16
CA ALA A 25 54.68 37.79 -15.24
C ALA A 25 55.89 38.75 -15.43
N SER A 26 57.06 38.48 -14.84
CA SER A 26 58.38 38.42 -15.55
C SER A 26 59.58 38.15 -14.62
N MET A 27 60.30 37.05 -14.92
CA MET A 27 61.75 36.74 -14.75
C MET A 27 62.42 37.08 -13.40
N ASP A 28 63.07 36.19 -12.64
CA ASP A 28 63.70 34.90 -12.91
C ASP A 28 63.86 34.19 -11.55
N GLU A 29 62.83 33.47 -11.06
CA GLU A 29 62.97 32.65 -9.84
C GLU A 29 62.17 31.34 -9.96
N ASN A 30 62.84 30.32 -10.49
CA ASN A 30 62.76 28.95 -10.01
C ASN A 30 61.33 28.31 -9.93
N TYR A 31 60.69 28.11 -11.08
CA TYR A 31 59.41 27.38 -11.23
C TYR A 31 59.44 25.88 -10.82
N PHE A 32 60.60 25.37 -10.38
CA PHE A 32 60.79 23.97 -9.97
C PHE A 32 61.04 23.77 -8.46
N VAL A 33 60.75 24.76 -7.61
CA VAL A 33 61.13 24.62 -6.18
C VAL A 33 60.24 23.63 -5.43
N ASN A 34 58.98 23.37 -5.84
CA ASN A 34 58.15 22.31 -5.26
C ASN A 34 57.09 21.78 -6.25
N TYR A 35 57.30 20.60 -6.84
CA TYR A 35 56.30 19.86 -7.62
C TYR A 35 55.83 18.63 -6.84
N THR A 36 54.53 18.53 -6.57
CA THR A 36 53.93 17.35 -5.93
C THR A 36 53.32 16.43 -6.97
N PHE A 37 53.98 15.31 -7.26
CA PHE A 37 53.41 14.23 -8.07
C PHE A 37 52.34 13.46 -7.27
N ARG A 38 51.13 13.33 -7.82
CA ARG A 38 50.06 12.50 -7.24
C ARG A 38 49.65 11.40 -8.21
N ASP A 39 50.11 10.19 -7.94
CA ASP A 39 49.64 9.00 -8.64
C ASP A 39 48.27 8.57 -8.10
N ARG A 40 47.22 8.79 -8.90
CA ARG A 40 45.83 8.45 -8.55
C ARG A 40 45.58 6.94 -8.40
N SER A 41 46.47 6.10 -8.96
CA SER A 41 46.33 4.64 -8.93
C SER A 41 47.21 3.97 -7.88
N HIS A 42 48.04 4.74 -7.16
CA HIS A 42 49.00 4.19 -6.20
C HIS A 42 48.32 3.34 -5.11
N SER A 43 47.27 3.86 -4.46
CA SER A 43 46.53 3.15 -3.42
C SER A 43 45.91 1.85 -3.93
N GLY A 44 45.30 1.88 -5.13
CA GLY A 44 44.73 0.70 -5.77
C GLY A 44 45.77 -0.38 -6.06
N ARG A 45 46.94 0.00 -6.60
CA ARG A 45 48.03 -0.95 -6.85
C ARG A 45 48.64 -1.52 -5.58
N VAL A 46 48.78 -0.71 -4.52
CA VAL A 46 49.26 -1.20 -3.22
C VAL A 46 48.26 -2.19 -2.62
N ALA A 47 46.98 -1.87 -2.64
CA ALA A 47 45.93 -2.76 -2.13
C ALA A 47 45.90 -4.08 -2.90
N GLN A 48 45.89 -4.04 -4.24
CA GLN A 48 45.97 -5.24 -5.08
C GLN A 48 47.25 -6.05 -4.84
N GLY A 49 48.39 -5.40 -4.64
CA GLY A 49 49.65 -6.07 -4.32
C GLY A 49 49.58 -6.83 -2.99
N ILE A 50 49.02 -6.22 -1.94
CA ILE A 50 48.82 -6.87 -0.64
C ILE A 50 47.86 -8.05 -0.76
N MET A 51 46.75 -7.89 -1.49
CA MET A 51 45.77 -8.97 -1.73
C MET A 51 46.42 -10.17 -2.40
N LYS A 52 47.19 -9.93 -3.48
CA LYS A 52 47.89 -10.96 -4.22
C LYS A 52 48.88 -11.74 -3.34
N LEU A 53 49.70 -11.02 -2.58
CA LEU A 53 50.69 -11.62 -1.68
C LEU A 53 50.01 -12.52 -0.63
N CYS A 54 48.84 -12.14 -0.14
CA CYS A 54 48.09 -12.92 0.85
C CYS A 54 47.41 -14.15 0.27
N LEU A 55 46.56 -13.95 -0.75
CA LEU A 55 45.57 -14.94 -1.15
C LEU A 55 46.08 -15.88 -2.25
N GLU A 56 46.99 -15.41 -3.09
CA GLU A 56 47.56 -16.22 -4.18
C GLU A 56 48.92 -16.81 -3.81
N GLU A 57 49.77 -16.03 -3.13
CA GLU A 57 51.16 -16.41 -2.85
C GLU A 57 51.37 -16.90 -1.41
N GLU A 58 50.37 -16.76 -0.52
CA GLU A 58 50.43 -17.13 0.92
C GLU A 58 51.65 -16.57 1.68
N LEU A 59 52.13 -15.40 1.25
CA LEU A 59 53.29 -14.74 1.84
C LEU A 59 52.89 -13.72 2.91
N PHE A 60 53.76 -13.57 3.91
CA PHE A 60 53.69 -12.56 4.96
C PHE A 60 52.50 -12.67 5.93
N ALA A 61 51.70 -13.75 5.86
CA ALA A 61 50.64 -14.03 6.81
C ALA A 61 51.19 -14.14 8.26
N ASP A 62 50.63 -13.33 9.15
CA ASP A 62 51.05 -13.17 10.55
C ASP A 62 49.95 -13.57 11.56
N VAL A 63 48.84 -14.10 11.05
CA VAL A 63 47.77 -14.72 11.84
C VAL A 63 47.08 -15.84 11.06
N THR A 64 46.72 -16.91 11.76
CA THR A 64 45.83 -17.97 11.27
C THR A 64 44.50 -17.87 12.00
N ILE A 65 43.41 -17.71 11.26
CA ILE A 65 42.05 -17.81 11.83
C ILE A 65 41.52 -19.22 11.54
N SER A 66 41.04 -19.92 12.55
CA SER A 66 40.43 -21.25 12.43
C SER A 66 38.93 -21.14 12.69
N VAL A 67 38.13 -21.60 11.73
CA VAL A 67 36.66 -21.61 11.77
C VAL A 67 36.20 -23.00 11.37
N GLU A 68 35.44 -23.67 12.24
CA GLU A 68 34.93 -25.04 12.01
C GLU A 68 36.00 -26.06 11.55
N GLY A 69 37.27 -25.85 11.93
CA GLY A 69 38.40 -26.69 11.57
C GLY A 69 39.11 -26.31 10.26
N ARG A 70 38.57 -25.37 9.47
CA ARG A 70 39.28 -24.77 8.34
C ARG A 70 40.18 -23.63 8.80
N GLU A 71 41.40 -23.59 8.28
CA GLU A 71 42.40 -22.56 8.60
C GLU A 71 42.54 -21.53 7.48
N PHE A 72 42.59 -20.26 7.87
CA PHE A 72 42.76 -19.11 6.98
C PHE A 72 44.04 -18.35 7.37
N GLN A 73 45.04 -18.36 6.49
CA GLN A 73 46.28 -17.59 6.66
C GLN A 73 46.07 -16.15 6.20
N LEU A 74 46.12 -15.19 7.12
CA LEU A 74 45.70 -13.81 6.89
C LEU A 74 46.70 -12.80 7.49
N HIS A 75 46.48 -11.53 7.17
CA HIS A 75 47.24 -10.41 7.70
C HIS A 75 46.48 -9.63 8.77
N ARG A 76 47.09 -9.48 9.96
CA ARG A 76 46.57 -8.67 11.06
C ARG A 76 46.32 -7.23 10.64
N LEU A 77 47.22 -6.66 9.84
CA LEU A 77 47.11 -5.28 9.35
C LEU A 77 45.86 -5.09 8.49
N VAL A 78 45.59 -6.00 7.55
CA VAL A 78 44.46 -5.89 6.63
C VAL A 78 43.14 -6.08 7.37
N LEU A 79 43.05 -7.12 8.22
CA LEU A 79 41.90 -7.36 9.08
C LEU A 79 41.62 -6.16 10.00
N SER A 80 42.66 -5.60 10.64
CA SER A 80 42.52 -4.43 11.51
C SER A 80 42.10 -3.16 10.77
N ALA A 81 42.56 -2.99 9.53
CA ALA A 81 42.22 -1.83 8.72
C ALA A 81 40.72 -1.79 8.40
N GLN A 82 40.13 -2.95 8.08
CA GLN A 82 38.72 -3.06 7.69
C GLN A 82 37.76 -3.32 8.86
N SER A 83 38.23 -3.93 9.95
CA SER A 83 37.39 -4.33 11.09
C SER A 83 37.94 -3.76 12.39
N CYS A 84 37.11 -2.96 13.06
CA CYS A 84 37.41 -2.45 14.39
C CYS A 84 37.44 -3.56 15.45
N PHE A 85 36.69 -4.65 15.25
CA PHE A 85 36.76 -5.86 16.07
C PHE A 85 38.14 -6.51 16.03
N PHE A 86 38.65 -6.84 14.83
CA PHE A 86 39.98 -7.46 14.68
C PHE A 86 41.09 -6.52 15.13
N ARG A 87 40.96 -5.21 14.86
CA ARG A 87 41.88 -4.20 15.38
C ARG A 87 41.97 -4.27 16.89
N SER A 88 40.82 -4.24 17.57
CA SER A 88 40.74 -4.31 19.03
C SER A 88 41.31 -5.63 19.56
N MET A 89 40.98 -6.75 18.91
CA MET A 89 41.51 -8.07 19.27
C MET A 89 43.04 -8.10 19.23
N PHE A 90 43.66 -7.61 18.15
CA PHE A 90 45.11 -7.67 17.96
C PHE A 90 45.89 -6.61 18.75
N THR A 91 45.25 -5.51 19.15
CA THR A 91 45.89 -4.48 19.99
C THR A 91 45.55 -4.62 21.47
N SER A 92 44.74 -5.61 21.86
CA SER A 92 44.37 -5.84 23.26
C SER A 92 45.51 -6.48 24.06
N ASN A 93 45.40 -6.45 25.39
CA ASN A 93 46.30 -7.20 26.27
C ASN A 93 45.81 -8.64 26.53
N LEU A 94 44.92 -9.17 25.69
CA LEU A 94 44.36 -10.52 25.82
C LEU A 94 45.26 -11.56 25.13
N LYS A 95 44.93 -12.84 25.33
CA LYS A 95 45.74 -13.97 24.81
C LYS A 95 45.78 -13.97 23.28
N GLU A 96 44.68 -13.61 22.66
CA GLU A 96 44.42 -13.56 21.22
C GLU A 96 45.37 -12.58 20.52
N ALA A 97 45.75 -11.49 21.19
CA ALA A 97 46.71 -10.53 20.65
C ALA A 97 48.09 -11.16 20.39
N HIS A 98 48.48 -12.14 21.21
CA HIS A 98 49.80 -12.79 21.18
C HIS A 98 49.79 -14.16 20.50
N ASN A 99 48.62 -14.77 20.33
CA ASN A 99 48.47 -16.06 19.67
C ASN A 99 48.49 -15.93 18.16
N ARG A 100 49.30 -16.75 17.49
CA ARG A 100 49.31 -16.83 16.02
C ARG A 100 48.06 -17.50 15.46
N VAL A 101 47.48 -18.47 16.18
CA VAL A 101 46.25 -19.18 15.78
C VAL A 101 45.10 -18.73 16.67
N ILE A 102 44.01 -18.28 16.06
CA ILE A 102 42.80 -17.79 16.75
C ILE A 102 41.62 -18.59 16.24
N VAL A 103 40.83 -19.16 17.16
CA VAL A 103 39.66 -19.97 16.83
C VAL A 103 38.40 -19.13 17.02
N LEU A 104 37.57 -19.02 15.98
CA LEU A 104 36.26 -18.36 16.04
C LEU A 104 35.17 -19.44 16.09
N GLN A 105 34.19 -19.27 16.98
CA GLN A 105 33.11 -20.25 17.19
C GLN A 105 31.73 -19.77 16.72
N ASP A 106 31.55 -18.46 16.52
CA ASP A 106 30.24 -17.84 16.27
C ASP A 106 30.02 -17.47 14.79
N VAL A 107 30.67 -18.17 13.86
CA VAL A 107 30.54 -17.94 12.41
C VAL A 107 30.75 -19.25 11.65
N SER A 108 29.96 -19.50 10.60
CA SER A 108 30.18 -20.64 9.70
C SER A 108 31.40 -20.44 8.81
N GLU A 109 32.02 -21.54 8.38
CA GLU A 109 33.12 -21.50 7.41
C GLU A 109 32.76 -20.73 6.13
N SER A 110 31.55 -20.95 5.61
CA SER A 110 31.05 -20.32 4.39
C SER A 110 30.92 -18.81 4.52
N VAL A 111 30.33 -18.34 5.63
CA VAL A 111 30.19 -16.89 5.85
C VAL A 111 31.54 -16.25 6.13
N PHE A 112 32.42 -16.91 6.90
CA PHE A 112 33.75 -16.37 7.14
C PHE A 112 34.57 -16.21 5.85
N GLN A 113 34.47 -17.16 4.92
CA GLN A 113 35.09 -17.03 3.59
C GLN A 113 34.57 -15.79 2.84
N LEU A 114 33.25 -15.53 2.87
CA LEU A 114 32.67 -14.33 2.26
C LEU A 114 33.19 -13.03 2.89
N LEU A 115 33.42 -13.04 4.22
CA LEU A 115 34.01 -11.89 4.91
C LEU A 115 35.47 -11.68 4.53
N VAL A 116 36.25 -12.75 4.40
CA VAL A 116 37.62 -12.66 3.88
C VAL A 116 37.62 -12.09 2.46
N ASP A 117 36.74 -12.60 1.59
CA ASP A 117 36.60 -12.11 0.22
C ASP A 117 36.20 -10.62 0.20
N TYR A 118 35.30 -10.20 1.10
CA TYR A 118 34.93 -8.79 1.24
C TYR A 118 36.10 -7.93 1.76
N ILE A 119 36.78 -8.35 2.81
CA ILE A 119 37.90 -7.60 3.43
C ILE A 119 39.04 -7.40 2.43
N TYR A 120 39.33 -8.42 1.62
CA TYR A 120 40.42 -8.37 0.68
C TYR A 120 40.01 -7.83 -0.69
N HIS A 121 38.88 -8.24 -1.27
CA HIS A 121 38.50 -7.81 -2.62
C HIS A 121 37.55 -6.61 -2.66
N GLY A 122 36.91 -6.27 -1.54
CA GLY A 122 35.87 -5.24 -1.47
C GLY A 122 34.56 -5.65 -2.14
N THR A 123 34.38 -6.94 -2.45
CA THR A 123 33.19 -7.47 -3.13
C THR A 123 32.64 -8.68 -2.41
N VAL A 124 31.33 -8.75 -2.28
CA VAL A 124 30.60 -9.89 -1.71
C VAL A 124 29.37 -10.19 -2.57
N LYS A 125 29.02 -11.47 -2.71
CA LYS A 125 27.78 -11.89 -3.38
C LYS A 125 26.75 -12.25 -2.32
N LEU A 126 25.82 -11.33 -2.04
CA LEU A 126 24.75 -11.55 -1.08
C LEU A 126 23.67 -12.45 -1.69
N ARG A 127 23.29 -13.51 -0.98
CA ARG A 127 22.16 -14.37 -1.31
C ARG A 127 21.12 -14.32 -0.20
N ALA A 128 19.85 -14.50 -0.54
CA ALA A 128 18.75 -14.34 0.42
C ALA A 128 18.80 -15.33 1.60
N ASP A 129 19.33 -16.54 1.37
CA ASP A 129 19.49 -17.59 2.36
C ASP A 129 20.61 -17.33 3.38
N GLU A 130 21.69 -16.65 2.96
CA GLU A 130 22.84 -16.32 3.83
C GLU A 130 22.77 -14.90 4.43
N LEU A 131 21.82 -14.08 3.96
CA LEU A 131 21.79 -12.65 4.25
C LEU A 131 21.69 -12.33 5.73
N GLN A 132 20.88 -13.09 6.48
CA GLN A 132 20.73 -12.89 7.92
C GLN A 132 22.05 -13.14 8.64
N GLU A 133 22.74 -14.25 8.37
CA GLU A 133 24.00 -14.57 9.02
C GLU A 133 25.10 -13.54 8.67
N ILE A 134 25.18 -13.12 7.41
CA ILE A 134 26.14 -12.08 6.99
C ILE A 134 25.83 -10.75 7.70
N TYR A 135 24.56 -10.37 7.80
CA TYR A 135 24.14 -9.17 8.53
C TYR A 135 24.62 -9.22 9.99
N GLU A 136 24.31 -10.30 10.71
CA GLU A 136 24.68 -10.49 12.11
C GLU A 136 26.19 -10.45 12.34
N VAL A 137 26.95 -11.18 11.51
CA VAL A 137 28.40 -11.27 11.66
C VAL A 137 29.09 -9.98 11.20
N SER A 138 28.53 -9.27 10.21
CA SER A 138 29.06 -7.97 9.80
C SER A 138 28.96 -6.91 10.90
N ASP A 139 27.90 -6.94 11.71
CA ASP A 139 27.79 -6.13 12.92
C ASP A 139 28.78 -6.59 14.01
N MET A 140 28.79 -7.90 14.30
CA MET A 140 29.67 -8.50 15.30
C MET A 140 31.15 -8.19 15.06
N TYR A 141 31.59 -8.29 13.79
CA TYR A 141 32.97 -7.98 13.39
C TYR A 141 33.16 -6.52 12.98
N GLN A 142 32.17 -5.66 13.18
CA GLN A 142 32.23 -4.21 12.96
C GLN A 142 32.71 -3.86 11.53
N LEU A 143 32.16 -4.55 10.53
CA LEU A 143 32.34 -4.29 9.11
C LEU A 143 31.22 -3.36 8.62
N THR A 144 31.27 -2.09 9.04
CA THR A 144 30.16 -1.13 8.90
C THR A 144 29.57 -1.02 7.49
N SER A 145 30.40 -0.89 6.45
CA SER A 145 29.88 -0.77 5.08
C SER A 145 29.20 -2.04 4.56
N LEU A 146 29.62 -3.21 5.04
CA LEU A 146 28.95 -4.48 4.71
C LEU A 146 27.63 -4.60 5.47
N PHE A 147 27.61 -4.23 6.74
CA PHE A 147 26.41 -4.17 7.57
C PHE A 147 25.34 -3.27 6.95
N GLU A 148 25.70 -2.05 6.55
CA GLU A 148 24.81 -1.10 5.89
C GLU A 148 24.26 -1.62 4.55
N GLU A 149 25.08 -2.35 3.77
CA GLU A 149 24.61 -2.98 2.52
C GLU A 149 23.62 -4.12 2.80
N CYS A 150 23.90 -4.96 3.80
CA CYS A 150 23.01 -6.03 4.20
C CYS A 150 21.68 -5.49 4.74
N SER A 151 21.73 -4.43 5.56
CA SER A 151 20.55 -3.69 6.05
C SER A 151 19.68 -3.19 4.89
N ARG A 152 20.30 -2.48 3.93
CA ARG A 152 19.60 -1.99 2.73
C ARG A 152 19.01 -3.10 1.88
N PHE A 153 19.68 -4.25 1.79
CA PHE A 153 19.15 -5.41 1.07
C PHE A 153 17.95 -6.00 1.82
N LEU A 154 18.06 -6.22 3.14
CA LEU A 154 16.97 -6.73 3.98
C LEU A 154 15.74 -5.84 3.89
N ALA A 155 15.91 -4.51 3.95
CA ALA A 155 14.83 -3.54 3.84
C ALA A 155 14.03 -3.68 2.53
N ARG A 156 14.69 -4.03 1.41
CA ARG A 156 14.02 -4.27 0.11
C ARG A 156 13.27 -5.60 0.04
N THR A 157 13.59 -6.53 0.93
CA THR A 157 12.96 -7.86 1.00
C THR A 157 11.87 -7.96 2.07
N VAL A 158 11.57 -6.86 2.78
CA VAL A 158 10.50 -6.82 3.78
C VAL A 158 9.15 -7.06 3.10
N GLN A 159 8.43 -8.06 3.59
CA GLN A 159 7.10 -8.48 3.16
C GLN A 159 6.32 -8.99 4.38
N VAL A 160 5.01 -9.18 4.23
CA VAL A 160 4.14 -9.64 5.33
C VAL A 160 4.68 -10.91 6.00
N GLY A 161 5.20 -11.86 5.23
CA GLY A 161 5.69 -13.13 5.76
C GLY A 161 7.00 -13.07 6.55
N ASN A 162 7.77 -11.97 6.49
CA ASN A 162 9.05 -11.87 7.21
C ASN A 162 9.22 -10.58 8.04
N CYS A 163 8.28 -9.63 7.96
CA CYS A 163 8.46 -8.30 8.55
C CYS A 163 8.66 -8.35 10.07
N LEU A 164 8.00 -9.27 10.79
CA LEU A 164 8.17 -9.39 12.24
C LEU A 164 9.56 -9.92 12.62
N GLN A 165 10.07 -10.91 11.89
CA GLN A 165 11.40 -11.46 12.11
C GLN A 165 12.48 -10.42 11.78
N VAL A 166 12.33 -9.68 10.67
CA VAL A 166 13.24 -8.60 10.29
C VAL A 166 13.18 -7.45 11.31
N MET A 167 11.99 -7.11 11.82
CA MET A 167 11.84 -6.09 12.86
C MET A 167 12.57 -6.50 14.16
N TRP A 168 12.42 -7.74 14.59
CA TRP A 168 13.14 -8.29 15.75
C TRP A 168 14.65 -8.30 15.54
N LEU A 169 15.10 -8.67 14.34
CA LEU A 169 16.52 -8.64 13.97
C LEU A 169 17.07 -7.21 14.03
N ALA A 170 16.36 -6.24 13.47
CA ALA A 170 16.75 -4.84 13.47
C ALA A 170 16.80 -4.23 14.88
N ASP A 171 15.86 -4.61 15.76
CA ASP A 171 15.87 -4.21 17.17
C ASP A 171 17.14 -4.70 17.88
N ARG A 172 17.49 -5.97 17.70
CA ARG A 172 18.68 -6.60 18.30
C ARG A 172 19.99 -5.95 17.87
N HIS A 173 20.08 -5.52 16.61
CA HIS A 173 21.27 -4.89 16.03
C HIS A 173 21.22 -3.35 16.05
N SER A 174 20.22 -2.76 16.71
CA SER A 174 20.07 -1.30 16.80
C SER A 174 20.09 -0.60 15.43
N ASP A 175 19.37 -1.16 14.45
CA ASP A 175 19.27 -0.66 13.08
C ASP A 175 17.93 0.07 12.87
N PRO A 176 17.90 1.41 13.01
CA PRO A 176 16.65 2.16 12.98
C PRO A 176 16.01 2.21 11.59
N GLU A 177 16.80 2.17 10.52
CA GLU A 177 16.28 2.24 9.14
C GLU A 177 15.55 0.96 8.79
N LEU A 178 16.18 -0.20 9.05
CA LEU A 178 15.56 -1.50 8.83
C LEU A 178 14.36 -1.71 9.76
N TYR A 179 14.50 -1.32 11.03
CA TYR A 179 13.41 -1.40 12.01
C TYR A 179 12.18 -0.60 11.55
N THR A 180 12.38 0.61 11.05
CA THR A 180 11.29 1.47 10.57
C THR A 180 10.57 0.85 9.37
N ALA A 181 11.30 0.30 8.41
CA ALA A 181 10.72 -0.36 7.23
C ALA A 181 9.89 -1.59 7.64
N ALA A 182 10.45 -2.44 8.52
CA ALA A 182 9.79 -3.65 9.00
C ALA A 182 8.56 -3.33 9.86
N LYS A 183 8.67 -2.35 10.76
CA LYS A 183 7.57 -1.82 11.59
C LYS A 183 6.43 -1.27 10.73
N HIS A 184 6.74 -0.53 9.66
CA HIS A 184 5.73 0.01 8.74
C HIS A 184 4.94 -1.12 8.06
N CYS A 185 5.62 -2.15 7.56
CA CYS A 185 4.97 -3.33 7.00
C CYS A 185 4.08 -4.05 8.02
N ALA A 186 4.57 -4.23 9.26
CA ALA A 186 3.81 -4.87 10.33
C ALA A 186 2.53 -4.11 10.67
N LYS A 187 2.59 -2.77 10.73
CA LYS A 187 1.42 -1.91 10.98
C LYS A 187 0.37 -1.99 9.88
N THR A 188 0.79 -1.88 8.62
CA THR A 188 -0.12 -1.85 7.46
C THR A 188 -0.80 -3.20 7.18
N HIS A 189 -0.24 -4.28 7.71
CA HIS A 189 -0.75 -5.65 7.50
C HIS A 189 -1.06 -6.41 8.81
N LEU A 190 -1.30 -5.68 9.92
CA LEU A 190 -1.48 -6.28 11.25
C LEU A 190 -2.62 -7.31 11.30
N ALA A 191 -3.71 -7.12 10.57
CA ALA A 191 -4.82 -8.08 10.51
C ALA A 191 -4.43 -9.43 9.89
N GLN A 192 -3.44 -9.47 9.00
CA GLN A 192 -2.91 -10.72 8.44
C GLN A 192 -1.91 -11.40 9.39
N LEU A 193 -1.26 -10.61 10.25
CA LEU A 193 -0.22 -11.08 11.17
C LEU A 193 -0.79 -11.59 12.50
N GLN A 194 -1.94 -11.09 12.95
CA GLN A 194 -2.46 -11.34 14.31
C GLN A 194 -2.64 -12.82 14.68
N SER A 195 -2.79 -13.71 13.68
CA SER A 195 -2.94 -15.16 13.86
C SER A 195 -1.65 -15.97 13.64
N THR A 196 -0.55 -15.31 13.27
CA THR A 196 0.75 -15.96 12.99
C THR A 196 1.50 -16.30 14.28
N GLU A 197 2.28 -17.38 14.27
CA GLU A 197 3.05 -17.80 15.44
C GLU A 197 4.09 -16.75 15.83
N GLU A 198 4.69 -16.10 14.83
CA GLU A 198 5.67 -15.02 14.98
C GLU A 198 5.08 -13.81 15.72
N PHE A 199 3.84 -13.45 15.42
CA PHE A 199 3.15 -12.37 16.11
C PHE A 199 2.82 -12.74 17.56
N LEU A 200 2.35 -13.95 17.81
CA LEU A 200 2.00 -14.40 19.16
C LEU A 200 3.22 -14.48 20.09
N HIS A 201 4.41 -14.70 19.54
CA HIS A 201 5.68 -14.68 20.27
C HIS A 201 6.35 -13.30 20.35
N LEU A 202 5.74 -12.26 19.78
CA LEU A 202 6.33 -10.92 19.75
C LEU A 202 6.56 -10.37 21.17
N PRO A 203 7.73 -9.79 21.48
CA PRO A 203 7.97 -9.07 22.73
C PRO A 203 7.01 -7.90 22.95
N HIS A 204 6.66 -7.64 24.20
CA HIS A 204 5.73 -6.55 24.59
C HIS A 204 6.17 -5.17 24.06
N HIS A 205 7.47 -4.86 24.08
CA HIS A 205 7.96 -3.56 23.63
C HIS A 205 7.77 -3.37 22.12
N LEU A 206 8.02 -4.42 21.33
CA LEU A 206 7.80 -4.38 19.88
C LEU A 206 6.32 -4.23 19.52
N LEU A 207 5.43 -4.95 20.21
CA LEU A 207 3.98 -4.77 20.04
C LEU A 207 3.55 -3.34 20.39
N THR A 208 4.01 -2.82 21.54
CA THR A 208 3.73 -1.45 21.98
C THR A 208 4.19 -0.43 20.93
N ASP A 209 5.35 -0.64 20.34
CA ASP A 209 5.88 0.20 19.28
C ASP A 209 5.02 0.16 18.01
N ILE A 210 4.55 -1.03 17.59
CA ILE A 210 3.66 -1.18 16.44
C ILE A 210 2.38 -0.35 16.66
N ILE A 211 1.76 -0.45 17.83
CA ILE A 211 0.44 0.14 18.10
C ILE A 211 0.46 1.63 18.49
N SER A 212 1.58 2.14 19.01
CA SER A 212 1.67 3.51 19.55
C SER A 212 1.82 4.60 18.49
N ASP A 213 2.39 4.26 17.35
CA ASP A 213 2.69 5.22 16.28
C ASP A 213 1.51 5.50 15.32
N GLY A 214 0.32 4.97 15.61
CA GLY A 214 -0.81 5.03 14.69
C GLY A 214 -0.92 3.76 13.86
N VAL A 215 -1.93 2.95 14.15
CA VAL A 215 -2.31 1.78 13.35
C VAL A 215 -3.65 2.04 12.67
N PRO A 216 -3.76 1.76 11.36
CA PRO A 216 -5.05 1.81 10.67
C PRO A 216 -6.16 1.04 11.38
N CYS A 217 -7.33 1.67 11.60
CA CYS A 217 -8.51 0.98 12.18
C CYS A 217 -8.90 -0.28 11.39
N SER A 218 -8.65 -0.30 10.07
CA SER A 218 -8.95 -1.45 9.19
C SER A 218 -8.17 -2.71 9.55
N GLN A 219 -7.05 -2.57 10.26
CA GLN A 219 -6.19 -3.67 10.65
C GLN A 219 -6.57 -4.28 12.01
N ASN A 220 -7.73 -3.91 12.56
CA ASN A 220 -8.28 -4.42 13.82
C ASN A 220 -7.23 -4.49 14.97
N PRO A 221 -6.52 -3.39 15.30
CA PRO A 221 -5.46 -3.45 16.31
C PRO A 221 -5.92 -3.89 17.69
N THR A 222 -7.18 -3.61 18.05
CA THR A 222 -7.79 -4.11 19.29
C THR A 222 -7.89 -5.65 19.29
N GLU A 223 -8.31 -6.25 18.18
CA GLU A 223 -8.39 -7.72 18.04
C GLU A 223 -7.00 -8.35 18.11
N ALA A 224 -6.00 -7.71 17.48
CA ALA A 224 -4.62 -8.17 17.52
C ALA A 224 -4.03 -8.14 18.94
N ILE A 225 -4.30 -7.09 19.72
CA ILE A 225 -3.90 -7.01 21.14
C ILE A 225 -4.55 -8.14 21.95
N GLU A 226 -5.85 -8.39 21.75
CA GLU A 226 -6.56 -9.46 22.45
C GLU A 226 -6.01 -10.84 22.10
N ALA A 227 -5.71 -11.10 20.81
CA ALA A 227 -5.08 -12.35 20.36
C ALA A 227 -3.72 -12.58 21.05
N TRP A 228 -2.88 -11.53 21.12
CA TRP A 228 -1.56 -11.60 21.77
C TRP A 228 -1.67 -11.85 23.28
N ILE A 229 -2.61 -11.19 23.98
CA ILE A 229 -2.84 -11.40 25.41
C ILE A 229 -3.34 -12.81 25.68
N ASN A 230 -4.32 -13.28 24.91
CA ASN A 230 -4.95 -14.59 25.11
C ASN A 230 -3.98 -15.76 24.91
N PHE A 231 -2.93 -15.61 24.10
CA PHE A 231 -1.91 -16.64 23.90
C PHE A 231 -1.15 -17.01 25.19
N ASN A 232 -0.87 -16.03 26.06
CA ASN A 232 -0.27 -16.28 27.38
C ASN A 232 -0.94 -15.37 28.41
N LYS A 233 -2.20 -15.68 28.71
CA LYS A 233 -3.07 -14.84 29.52
C LYS A 233 -2.53 -14.58 30.92
N GLU A 234 -1.92 -15.58 31.56
CA GLU A 234 -1.45 -15.46 32.95
C GLU A 234 -0.40 -14.36 33.12
N GLU A 235 0.57 -14.27 32.19
CA GLU A 235 1.63 -13.27 32.25
C GLU A 235 1.21 -11.95 31.60
N ARG A 236 0.43 -12.01 30.51
CA ARG A 236 0.18 -10.86 29.64
C ARG A 236 -1.03 -10.01 30.02
N GLU A 237 -1.94 -10.50 30.86
CA GLU A 237 -3.10 -9.72 31.34
C GLU A 237 -2.66 -8.40 32.01
N THR A 238 -1.49 -8.41 32.65
CA THR A 238 -0.91 -7.22 33.31
C THR A 238 -0.58 -6.08 32.33
N PHE A 239 -0.34 -6.39 31.06
CA PHE A 239 -0.04 -5.42 30.01
C PHE A 239 -1.28 -4.86 29.31
N ALA A 240 -2.47 -5.42 29.55
CA ALA A 240 -3.69 -5.07 28.83
C ALA A 240 -4.01 -3.56 28.89
N GLU A 241 -3.94 -2.97 30.08
CA GLU A 241 -4.21 -1.54 30.27
C GLU A 241 -3.16 -0.66 29.60
N SER A 242 -1.88 -1.06 29.67
CA SER A 242 -0.76 -0.35 29.04
C SER A 242 -0.90 -0.34 27.51
N LEU A 243 -1.24 -1.49 26.92
CA LEU A 243 -1.43 -1.63 25.47
C LEU A 243 -2.66 -0.85 25.00
N ARG A 244 -3.78 -0.89 25.73
CA ARG A 244 -4.98 -0.11 25.41
C ARG A 244 -4.75 1.40 25.50
N THR A 245 -3.99 1.85 26.49
CA THR A 245 -3.66 3.28 26.64
C THR A 245 -2.67 3.74 25.57
N SER A 246 -1.76 2.87 25.16
CA SER A 246 -0.76 3.16 24.13
C SER A 246 -1.32 3.06 22.71
N LEU A 247 -2.42 2.34 22.51
CA LEU A 247 -3.04 2.16 21.20
C LEU A 247 -3.47 3.51 20.63
N LYS A 248 -2.85 3.89 19.52
CA LYS A 248 -3.29 4.99 18.68
C LYS A 248 -3.88 4.41 17.40
N GLU A 249 -5.19 4.44 17.28
CA GLU A 249 -5.84 4.13 16.01
C GLU A 249 -5.84 5.38 15.13
N ILE A 250 -5.46 5.21 13.85
CA ILE A 250 -5.53 6.26 12.85
C ILE A 250 -6.55 5.90 11.78
N GLY A 251 -7.29 6.91 11.33
CA GLY A 251 -8.08 6.81 10.12
C GLY A 251 -7.15 6.61 8.93
N GLU A 252 -7.47 5.69 8.04
CA GLU A 252 -6.70 5.54 6.80
C GLU A 252 -6.99 6.70 5.85
N ASN A 253 -5.98 7.13 5.10
CA ASN A 253 -6.17 8.04 3.98
C ASN A 253 -7.08 7.38 2.95
N VAL A 254 -8.35 7.77 2.96
CA VAL A 254 -9.32 7.26 1.99
C VAL A 254 -9.26 8.13 0.74
N HIS A 255 -9.00 7.49 -0.40
CA HIS A 255 -9.16 8.12 -1.70
C HIS A 255 -10.49 7.71 -2.31
N ILE A 256 -11.42 8.66 -2.41
CA ILE A 256 -12.72 8.43 -3.02
C ILE A 256 -12.77 9.15 -4.37
N TYR A 257 -13.02 8.41 -5.43
CA TYR A 257 -13.27 8.92 -6.77
C TYR A 257 -14.74 9.18 -6.98
N LEU A 258 -15.10 10.45 -7.15
CA LEU A 258 -16.40 10.88 -7.64
C LEU A 258 -16.32 11.06 -9.15
N ILE A 259 -17.04 10.24 -9.91
CA ILE A 259 -17.12 10.33 -11.37
C ILE A 259 -18.48 10.89 -11.75
N GLY A 260 -18.48 12.06 -12.39
CA GLY A 260 -19.71 12.75 -12.80
C GLY A 260 -19.50 13.61 -14.04
N LYS A 261 -20.38 14.57 -14.26
CA LYS A 261 -20.26 15.57 -15.33
C LYS A 261 -20.38 16.97 -14.73
N GLU A 262 -19.80 17.98 -15.36
CA GLU A 262 -20.12 19.36 -15.01
C GLU A 262 -21.20 19.87 -15.96
N SER A 263 -22.19 20.61 -15.47
CA SER A 263 -23.30 21.11 -16.31
C SER A 263 -22.84 21.91 -17.54
N SER A 264 -21.65 22.52 -17.48
CA SER A 264 -21.01 23.31 -18.53
C SER A 264 -20.10 22.50 -19.46
N ARG A 265 -19.74 21.25 -19.12
CA ARG A 265 -18.77 20.43 -19.86
C ARG A 265 -19.46 19.36 -20.68
N THR A 266 -18.79 18.95 -21.76
CA THR A 266 -19.21 17.79 -22.57
C THR A 266 -18.66 16.47 -22.05
N HIS A 267 -17.52 16.51 -21.35
CA HIS A 267 -16.75 15.36 -20.86
C HIS A 267 -17.07 15.02 -19.39
N SER A 268 -16.95 13.74 -19.03
CA SER A 268 -17.01 13.30 -17.63
C SER A 268 -15.76 13.77 -16.87
N LEU A 269 -15.86 13.89 -15.55
CA LEU A 269 -14.80 14.33 -14.65
C LEU A 269 -14.67 13.32 -13.50
N ALA A 270 -13.43 12.99 -13.13
CA ALA A 270 -13.12 12.33 -11.86
C ALA A 270 -12.58 13.37 -10.87
N VAL A 271 -13.21 13.47 -9.70
CA VAL A 271 -12.72 14.23 -8.56
C VAL A 271 -12.22 13.25 -7.53
N SER A 272 -10.95 13.36 -7.16
CA SER A 272 -10.38 12.60 -6.04
C SER A 272 -10.61 13.37 -4.75
N LEU A 273 -11.19 12.69 -3.77
CA LEU A 273 -11.36 13.17 -2.41
C LEU A 273 -10.38 12.44 -1.52
N HIS A 274 -9.68 13.18 -0.67
CA HIS A 274 -8.82 12.63 0.36
C HIS A 274 -9.48 12.86 1.71
N CYS A 275 -9.88 11.78 2.38
CA CYS A 275 -10.30 11.81 3.78
C CYS A 275 -9.05 11.67 4.66
N ALA A 276 -8.78 12.64 5.52
CA ALA A 276 -7.66 12.61 6.47
C ALA A 276 -8.06 11.94 7.80
N GLU A 277 -7.07 11.75 8.67
CA GLU A 277 -7.22 11.12 10.00
C GLU A 277 -8.28 11.80 10.89
N ASP A 278 -8.56 13.09 10.67
CA ASP A 278 -9.53 13.90 11.42
C ASP A 278 -10.94 13.93 10.78
N ASP A 279 -11.22 13.02 9.86
CA ASP A 279 -12.44 12.99 9.04
C ASP A 279 -12.65 14.26 8.19
N SER A 280 -11.61 15.09 8.02
CA SER A 280 -11.63 16.17 7.04
C SER A 280 -11.53 15.61 5.63
N ILE A 281 -12.40 16.08 4.73
CA ILE A 281 -12.41 15.67 3.33
C ILE A 281 -11.92 16.84 2.49
N SER A 282 -10.80 16.64 1.80
CA SER A 282 -10.21 17.61 0.87
C SER A 282 -10.30 17.12 -0.57
N VAL A 283 -10.31 18.05 -1.53
CA VAL A 283 -10.26 17.72 -2.95
C VAL A 283 -8.80 17.66 -3.39
N SER A 284 -8.32 16.48 -3.78
CA SER A 284 -6.91 16.23 -4.12
C SER A 284 -6.60 16.36 -5.62
N GLY A 285 -7.61 16.33 -6.49
CA GLY A 285 -7.39 16.52 -7.93
C GLY A 285 -8.66 16.38 -8.78
N GLN A 286 -8.58 16.86 -10.03
CA GLN A 286 -9.63 16.75 -11.03
C GLN A 286 -9.06 16.31 -12.38
N ASN A 287 -9.60 15.23 -12.95
CA ASN A 287 -9.20 14.72 -14.25
C ASN A 287 -10.36 14.77 -15.25
N SER A 288 -10.10 15.30 -16.44
CA SER A 288 -11.03 15.17 -17.58
C SER A 288 -10.99 13.75 -18.11
N LEU A 289 -12.15 13.11 -18.11
CA LEU A 289 -12.36 11.78 -18.67
C LEU A 289 -13.02 11.88 -20.05
N CYS A 290 -13.34 10.73 -20.64
CA CYS A 290 -13.99 10.67 -21.94
C CYS A 290 -15.43 11.24 -21.93
N HIS A 291 -16.02 11.39 -23.12
CA HIS A 291 -17.30 12.11 -23.34
C HIS A 291 -18.49 11.57 -22.52
N GLN A 292 -18.56 10.26 -22.30
CA GLN A 292 -19.68 9.64 -21.58
C GLN A 292 -19.25 8.33 -20.92
N ILE A 293 -19.11 8.31 -19.60
CA ILE A 293 -18.86 7.08 -18.85
C ILE A 293 -20.18 6.36 -18.64
N THR A 294 -20.15 5.05 -18.88
CA THR A 294 -21.31 4.15 -18.86
C THR A 294 -21.26 3.16 -17.71
N ALA A 295 -20.06 2.80 -17.26
CA ALA A 295 -19.80 2.04 -16.06
C ALA A 295 -18.36 2.30 -15.57
N ALA A 296 -18.12 2.08 -14.28
CA ALA A 296 -16.79 2.15 -13.69
C ALA A 296 -16.69 1.23 -12.48
N CYS A 297 -15.50 0.70 -12.21
CA CYS A 297 -15.20 -0.09 -11.02
C CYS A 297 -13.71 0.04 -10.64
N LYS A 298 -13.39 -0.28 -9.39
CA LYS A 298 -12.01 -0.44 -8.92
C LYS A 298 -11.63 -1.92 -8.94
N HIS A 299 -10.43 -2.24 -9.41
CA HIS A 299 -9.89 -3.60 -9.36
C HIS A 299 -8.40 -3.54 -8.97
N GLY A 300 -8.06 -4.21 -7.87
CA GLY A 300 -6.76 -4.03 -7.23
C GLY A 300 -6.51 -2.57 -6.84
N GLY A 301 -5.35 -2.05 -7.21
CA GLY A 301 -4.99 -0.64 -7.02
C GLY A 301 -5.51 0.30 -8.11
N ASP A 302 -6.10 -0.21 -9.19
CA ASP A 302 -6.38 0.59 -10.39
C ASP A 302 -7.88 0.84 -10.61
N LEU A 303 -8.17 1.93 -11.31
CA LEU A 303 -9.53 2.33 -11.68
C LEU A 303 -9.82 1.93 -13.14
N TYR A 304 -10.96 1.30 -13.38
CA TYR A 304 -11.42 0.93 -14.71
C TYR A 304 -12.70 1.67 -15.06
N VAL A 305 -12.73 2.26 -16.25
CA VAL A 305 -13.89 3.00 -16.76
C VAL A 305 -14.24 2.53 -18.16
N VAL A 306 -15.53 2.42 -18.42
CA VAL A 306 -16.07 2.04 -19.73
C VAL A 306 -16.95 3.17 -20.25
N GLY A 307 -16.71 3.61 -21.49
CA GLY A 307 -17.47 4.72 -22.07
C GLY A 307 -16.83 5.38 -23.28
N GLY A 308 -17.02 6.69 -23.40
CA GLY A 308 -16.50 7.54 -24.46
C GLY A 308 -17.50 7.80 -25.58
N SER A 309 -17.03 8.38 -26.69
CA SER A 309 -17.88 8.66 -27.86
C SER A 309 -18.49 7.40 -28.48
N ILE A 310 -17.86 6.25 -28.24
CA ILE A 310 -18.37 4.91 -28.55
C ILE A 310 -18.46 4.18 -27.21
N PRO A 311 -19.66 3.75 -26.74
CA PRO A 311 -19.88 3.12 -25.43
C PRO A 311 -19.40 1.66 -25.40
N ARG A 312 -18.14 1.47 -25.79
CA ARG A 312 -17.42 0.19 -25.84
C ARG A 312 -15.99 0.33 -25.32
N ARG A 313 -15.41 1.53 -25.37
CA ARG A 313 -14.00 1.72 -25.02
C ARG A 313 -13.84 1.58 -23.51
N MET A 314 -12.75 0.93 -23.13
CA MET A 314 -12.37 0.72 -21.74
C MET A 314 -11.00 1.34 -21.52
N TRP A 315 -10.85 2.03 -20.40
CA TRP A 315 -9.57 2.56 -19.96
C TRP A 315 -9.30 2.12 -18.54
N LYS A 316 -8.01 1.99 -18.24
CA LYS A 316 -7.47 1.76 -16.92
C LYS A 316 -6.66 2.97 -16.51
N CYS A 317 -6.85 3.42 -15.27
CA CYS A 317 -6.08 4.48 -14.65
C CYS A 317 -5.24 3.87 -13.54
N ASN A 318 -3.93 4.05 -13.63
CA ASN A 318 -3.05 3.76 -12.50
C ASN A 318 -3.32 4.78 -11.40
N ASN A 319 -3.69 4.32 -10.20
CA ASN A 319 -4.05 5.22 -9.11
C ASN A 319 -2.86 5.98 -8.52
N ALA A 320 -1.65 5.40 -8.59
CA ALA A 320 -0.45 6.01 -8.04
C ALA A 320 0.14 7.07 -8.98
N THR A 321 0.15 6.81 -10.28
CA THR A 321 0.74 7.73 -11.28
C THR A 321 -0.29 8.62 -11.98
N VAL A 322 -1.58 8.27 -11.89
CA VAL A 322 -2.69 8.94 -12.57
C VAL A 322 -2.61 8.81 -14.10
N ASP A 323 -1.85 7.82 -14.59
CA ASP A 323 -1.71 7.54 -16.01
C ASP A 323 -2.86 6.67 -16.53
N TRP A 324 -3.34 7.02 -17.73
CA TRP A 324 -4.43 6.31 -18.41
C TRP A 324 -3.92 5.44 -19.54
N GLU A 325 -4.33 4.18 -19.56
CA GLU A 325 -4.02 3.23 -20.61
C GLU A 325 -5.28 2.62 -21.23
N TRP A 326 -5.15 2.18 -22.48
CA TRP A 326 -6.23 1.57 -23.24
C TRP A 326 -6.34 0.08 -22.94
N CYS A 327 -7.55 -0.38 -22.63
CA CYS A 327 -7.86 -1.80 -22.50
C CYS A 327 -8.64 -2.30 -23.72
N ALA A 328 -8.80 -3.62 -23.82
CA ALA A 328 -9.66 -4.22 -24.82
C ALA A 328 -11.08 -3.68 -24.70
N PRO A 329 -11.70 -3.24 -25.81
CA PRO A 329 -13.05 -2.71 -25.78
C PRO A 329 -14.07 -3.82 -25.56
N LEU A 330 -15.23 -3.47 -25.01
CA LEU A 330 -16.38 -4.37 -24.93
C LEU A 330 -16.70 -4.97 -26.32
N PRO A 331 -17.12 -6.24 -26.39
CA PRO A 331 -17.52 -6.88 -27.66
C PRO A 331 -18.70 -6.18 -28.35
N ARG A 332 -19.63 -5.61 -27.57
CA ARG A 332 -20.81 -4.86 -28.03
C ARG A 332 -21.00 -3.58 -27.22
N ASP A 333 -21.69 -2.60 -27.78
CA ASP A 333 -22.08 -1.38 -27.08
C ASP A 333 -22.98 -1.68 -25.89
N ARG A 334 -22.73 -0.99 -24.78
CA ARG A 334 -23.47 -1.24 -23.55
C ARG A 334 -23.56 0.01 -22.67
N LEU A 335 -24.76 0.55 -22.54
CA LEU A 335 -25.11 1.65 -21.65
C LEU A 335 -25.68 1.12 -20.32
N GLN A 336 -25.48 1.86 -19.22
CA GLN A 336 -26.10 1.57 -17.92
C GLN A 336 -25.92 0.12 -17.45
N HIS A 337 -24.80 -0.49 -17.82
CA HIS A 337 -24.45 -1.81 -17.34
C HIS A 337 -23.75 -1.73 -16.01
N THR A 338 -23.76 -2.85 -15.32
CA THR A 338 -23.15 -2.98 -14.01
C THR A 338 -21.76 -3.56 -14.19
N LEU A 339 -20.74 -2.84 -13.73
CA LEU A 339 -19.34 -3.28 -13.78
C LEU A 339 -18.90 -3.66 -12.35
N VAL A 340 -18.47 -4.91 -12.16
CA VAL A 340 -18.17 -5.46 -10.83
C VAL A 340 -16.83 -6.17 -10.85
N SER A 341 -15.96 -5.82 -9.90
CA SER A 341 -14.66 -6.46 -9.71
C SER A 341 -14.78 -7.75 -8.90
N VAL A 342 -14.08 -8.79 -9.35
CA VAL A 342 -13.95 -10.09 -8.67
C VAL A 342 -12.45 -10.38 -8.47
N PRO A 343 -11.84 -9.86 -7.39
CA PRO A 343 -10.39 -9.95 -7.16
C PRO A 343 -9.87 -11.39 -7.11
N GLY A 344 -10.63 -12.32 -6.52
CA GLY A 344 -10.23 -13.74 -6.42
C GLY A 344 -10.03 -14.44 -7.77
N LYS A 345 -10.54 -13.86 -8.87
CA LYS A 345 -10.37 -14.38 -10.24
C LYS A 345 -9.56 -13.44 -11.14
N ASP A 346 -9.01 -12.35 -10.60
CA ASP A 346 -8.37 -11.28 -11.39
C ASP A 346 -9.23 -10.81 -12.58
N ALA A 347 -10.54 -10.67 -12.34
CA ALA A 347 -11.53 -10.43 -13.39
C ALA A 347 -12.52 -9.30 -13.05
N ILE A 348 -13.04 -8.65 -14.10
CA ILE A 348 -14.07 -7.62 -14.01
C ILE A 348 -15.28 -8.05 -14.86
N TYR A 349 -16.45 -8.16 -14.24
CA TYR A 349 -17.69 -8.57 -14.90
C TYR A 349 -18.51 -7.36 -15.34
N SER A 350 -19.08 -7.43 -16.52
CA SER A 350 -20.07 -6.50 -17.06
C SER A 350 -21.39 -7.25 -17.25
N LEU A 351 -22.43 -6.84 -16.51
CA LEU A 351 -23.73 -7.49 -16.47
C LEU A 351 -24.84 -6.51 -16.84
N GLY A 352 -25.84 -7.00 -17.58
CA GLY A 352 -27.03 -6.22 -17.92
C GLY A 352 -26.75 -4.98 -18.78
N GLY A 353 -27.45 -3.89 -18.52
CA GLY A 353 -27.43 -2.68 -19.34
C GLY A 353 -28.30 -2.78 -20.58
N LYS A 354 -28.08 -1.84 -21.50
CA LYS A 354 -28.86 -1.72 -22.74
C LYS A 354 -28.01 -1.27 -23.91
N THR A 355 -28.44 -1.64 -25.12
CA THR A 355 -27.77 -1.21 -26.36
C THR A 355 -28.09 0.24 -26.68
N LEU A 356 -27.41 0.80 -27.68
CA LEU A 356 -27.70 2.11 -28.25
C LEU A 356 -29.13 2.21 -28.84
N GLN A 357 -29.73 1.08 -29.21
CA GLN A 357 -31.12 0.97 -29.66
C GLN A 357 -32.12 0.76 -28.51
N ASP A 358 -31.70 1.02 -27.26
CA ASP A 358 -32.52 0.93 -26.05
C ASP A 358 -33.06 -0.48 -25.76
N THR A 359 -32.40 -1.52 -26.27
CA THR A 359 -32.75 -2.92 -26.00
C THR A 359 -32.04 -3.38 -24.73
N LEU A 360 -32.80 -3.83 -23.72
CA LEU A 360 -32.23 -4.42 -22.51
C LEU A 360 -31.43 -5.69 -22.82
N SER A 361 -30.31 -5.85 -22.13
CA SER A 361 -29.42 -7.00 -22.27
C SER A 361 -29.49 -7.88 -21.01
N ASN A 362 -29.47 -9.19 -21.21
CA ASN A 362 -29.22 -10.17 -20.16
C ASN A 362 -27.80 -10.75 -20.24
N ALA A 363 -26.96 -10.31 -21.18
CA ALA A 363 -25.65 -10.91 -21.38
C ALA A 363 -24.71 -10.60 -20.21
N VAL A 364 -24.00 -11.64 -19.74
CA VAL A 364 -22.90 -11.52 -18.77
C VAL A 364 -21.59 -11.76 -19.52
N ILE A 365 -20.67 -10.83 -19.40
CA ILE A 365 -19.33 -10.91 -19.98
C ILE A 365 -18.31 -10.51 -18.92
N TYR A 366 -17.09 -11.02 -19.01
CA TYR A 366 -16.04 -10.65 -18.08
C TYR A 366 -14.73 -10.36 -18.80
N TYR A 367 -13.94 -9.49 -18.20
CA TYR A 367 -12.63 -9.06 -18.64
C TYR A 367 -11.59 -9.68 -17.72
N ARG A 368 -10.64 -10.45 -18.27
CA ARG A 368 -9.47 -10.92 -17.52
C ARG A 368 -8.41 -9.83 -17.52
N VAL A 369 -8.01 -9.40 -16.33
CA VAL A 369 -7.13 -8.24 -16.17
C VAL A 369 -5.73 -8.53 -16.69
N GLY A 370 -5.13 -9.66 -16.31
CA GLY A 370 -3.82 -10.08 -16.81
C GLY A 370 -3.75 -10.28 -18.33
N ASP A 371 -4.82 -10.79 -18.96
CA ASP A 371 -4.83 -11.14 -20.39
C ASP A 371 -5.27 -9.97 -21.29
N ASN A 372 -5.90 -8.94 -20.74
CA ASN A 372 -6.52 -7.85 -21.49
C ASN A 372 -7.55 -8.35 -22.54
N VAL A 373 -8.45 -9.26 -22.15
CA VAL A 373 -9.44 -9.88 -23.05
C VAL A 373 -10.81 -9.97 -22.40
N TRP A 374 -11.85 -9.65 -23.20
CA TRP A 374 -13.25 -9.90 -22.86
C TRP A 374 -13.70 -11.29 -23.31
N THR A 375 -14.40 -12.00 -22.43
CA THR A 375 -14.96 -13.33 -22.66
C THR A 375 -16.46 -13.32 -22.36
N GLU A 376 -17.24 -14.00 -23.20
CA GLU A 376 -18.67 -14.21 -22.93
C GLU A 376 -18.86 -15.42 -22.00
N THR A 377 -19.80 -15.31 -21.06
CA THR A 377 -20.22 -16.41 -20.18
C THR A 377 -21.72 -16.65 -20.36
N THR A 378 -22.44 -16.99 -19.28
CA THR A 378 -23.88 -17.20 -19.26
C THR A 378 -24.69 -15.92 -19.45
N GLN A 379 -26.01 -16.04 -19.28
CA GLN A 379 -26.95 -14.94 -19.29
C GLN A 379 -27.70 -14.84 -17.97
N LEU A 380 -28.11 -13.61 -17.63
CA LEU A 380 -29.05 -13.33 -16.55
C LEU A 380 -30.43 -13.91 -16.88
N GLU A 381 -31.19 -14.28 -15.85
CA GLU A 381 -32.58 -14.72 -16.04
C GLU A 381 -33.46 -13.58 -16.56
N VAL A 382 -33.23 -12.35 -16.07
CA VAL A 382 -33.99 -11.17 -16.47
C VAL A 382 -33.05 -10.09 -17.00
N ALA A 383 -33.30 -9.63 -18.23
CA ALA A 383 -32.60 -8.50 -18.82
C ALA A 383 -32.88 -7.23 -18.01
N VAL A 384 -31.83 -6.53 -17.62
CA VAL A 384 -31.92 -5.41 -16.68
C VAL A 384 -30.94 -4.31 -17.06
N SER A 385 -31.30 -3.04 -16.86
CA SER A 385 -30.37 -1.91 -16.97
C SER A 385 -30.40 -1.02 -15.74
N GLY A 386 -29.28 -0.37 -15.40
CA GLY A 386 -29.19 0.52 -14.24
C GLY A 386 -29.31 -0.19 -12.88
N ALA A 387 -29.08 -1.50 -12.83
CA ALA A 387 -29.03 -2.27 -11.58
C ALA A 387 -27.75 -1.97 -10.80
N ALA A 388 -27.83 -2.01 -9.47
CA ALA A 388 -26.65 -1.95 -8.62
C ALA A 388 -25.95 -3.31 -8.58
N GLY A 389 -24.62 -3.32 -8.67
CA GLY A 389 -23.81 -4.54 -8.58
C GLY A 389 -22.95 -4.55 -7.34
N ALA A 390 -22.94 -5.66 -6.63
CA ALA A 390 -22.12 -5.88 -5.45
C ALA A 390 -21.54 -7.30 -5.51
N ASN A 391 -20.21 -7.45 -5.49
CA ASN A 391 -19.57 -8.75 -5.35
C ASN A 391 -19.34 -9.03 -3.86
N LEU A 392 -19.91 -10.12 -3.36
CA LEU A 392 -19.69 -10.63 -2.02
C LEU A 392 -19.29 -12.10 -2.12
N ASN A 393 -18.06 -12.41 -1.71
CA ASN A 393 -17.52 -13.78 -1.64
C ASN A 393 -17.68 -14.58 -2.95
N GLY A 394 -17.46 -13.94 -4.10
CA GLY A 394 -17.55 -14.59 -5.42
C GLY A 394 -18.97 -14.67 -6.00
N ILE A 395 -19.97 -14.15 -5.29
CA ILE A 395 -21.34 -14.01 -5.79
C ILE A 395 -21.61 -12.54 -6.11
N ILE A 396 -22.00 -12.27 -7.35
CA ILE A 396 -22.40 -10.94 -7.81
C ILE A 396 -23.91 -10.78 -7.60
N TYR A 397 -24.28 -9.84 -6.74
CA TYR A 397 -25.66 -9.43 -6.50
C TYR A 397 -26.01 -8.25 -7.41
N LEU A 398 -26.98 -8.45 -8.28
CA LEU A 398 -27.62 -7.45 -9.13
C LEU A 398 -28.95 -7.04 -8.52
N LEU A 399 -29.04 -5.77 -8.12
CA LEU A 399 -30.11 -5.26 -7.28
C LEU A 399 -30.89 -4.16 -8.02
N GLY A 400 -32.17 -4.42 -8.28
CA GLY A 400 -33.11 -3.46 -8.87
C GLY A 400 -32.80 -3.14 -10.33
N GLY A 401 -32.89 -1.87 -10.71
CA GLY A 401 -32.73 -1.39 -12.09
C GLY A 401 -34.07 -1.21 -12.82
N GLU A 402 -34.02 -1.33 -14.14
CA GLU A 402 -35.16 -1.29 -15.06
C GLU A 402 -35.21 -2.62 -15.82
N GLU A 403 -36.37 -3.26 -15.82
CA GLU A 403 -36.67 -4.50 -16.55
C GLU A 403 -37.86 -4.28 -17.50
N ASN A 404 -38.08 -5.20 -18.42
CA ASN A 404 -39.28 -5.17 -19.25
C ASN A 404 -40.45 -5.86 -18.55
N ASP A 405 -41.66 -5.30 -18.69
CA ASP A 405 -42.89 -6.00 -18.38
C ASP A 405 -43.31 -6.96 -19.51
N LEU A 406 -44.48 -7.60 -19.35
CA LEU A 406 -45.00 -8.58 -20.31
C LEU A 406 -45.31 -7.95 -21.69
N ASP A 407 -45.54 -6.64 -21.72
CA ASP A 407 -45.85 -5.88 -22.93
C ASP A 407 -44.60 -5.18 -23.50
N PHE A 408 -43.40 -5.53 -23.01
CA PHE A 408 -42.10 -4.98 -23.39
C PHE A 408 -41.90 -3.50 -23.05
N PHE A 409 -42.70 -2.94 -22.13
CA PHE A 409 -42.44 -1.61 -21.57
C PHE A 409 -41.45 -1.70 -20.41
N THR A 410 -40.52 -0.76 -20.36
CA THR A 410 -39.55 -0.67 -19.26
C THR A 410 -40.24 -0.22 -17.97
N LYS A 411 -40.10 -1.01 -16.91
CA LYS A 411 -40.58 -0.71 -15.56
C LYS A 411 -39.46 -0.82 -14.51
N PRO A 412 -39.58 -0.12 -13.37
CA PRO A 412 -38.66 -0.29 -12.24
C PRO A 412 -38.67 -1.72 -11.71
N SER A 413 -37.50 -2.34 -11.58
CA SER A 413 -37.33 -3.68 -11.03
C SER A 413 -37.11 -3.65 -9.52
N ARG A 414 -37.60 -4.68 -8.83
CA ARG A 414 -37.31 -4.99 -7.41
C ARG A 414 -36.54 -6.29 -7.25
N LEU A 415 -36.09 -6.88 -8.36
CA LEU A 415 -35.48 -8.20 -8.36
C LEU A 415 -34.08 -8.16 -7.76
N ILE A 416 -33.69 -9.30 -7.21
CA ILE A 416 -32.33 -9.59 -6.74
C ILE A 416 -31.88 -10.79 -7.57
N GLN A 417 -30.99 -10.53 -8.52
CA GLN A 417 -30.37 -11.55 -9.34
C GLN A 417 -28.98 -11.86 -8.75
N CYS A 418 -28.70 -13.13 -8.51
CA CYS A 418 -27.42 -13.59 -8.00
C CYS A 418 -26.69 -14.35 -9.11
N PHE A 419 -25.47 -13.92 -9.43
CA PHE A 419 -24.60 -14.60 -10.38
C PHE A 419 -23.40 -15.18 -9.61
N ASP A 420 -23.32 -16.50 -9.57
CA ASP A 420 -22.21 -17.23 -8.96
C ASP A 420 -21.06 -17.34 -9.97
N THR A 421 -19.93 -16.71 -9.64
CA THR A 421 -18.76 -16.66 -10.53
C THR A 421 -18.00 -17.98 -10.61
N GLU A 422 -18.18 -18.91 -9.67
CA GLU A 422 -17.55 -20.23 -9.70
C GLU A 422 -18.32 -21.20 -10.58
N THR A 423 -19.65 -21.18 -10.51
CA THR A 423 -20.49 -22.10 -11.27
C THR A 423 -21.00 -21.53 -12.59
N ASP A 424 -20.76 -20.25 -12.86
CA ASP A 424 -21.30 -19.49 -14.01
C ASP A 424 -22.83 -19.61 -14.10
N LYS A 425 -23.52 -19.64 -12.96
CA LYS A 425 -24.97 -19.75 -12.88
C LYS A 425 -25.61 -18.50 -12.31
N CYS A 426 -26.71 -18.09 -12.94
CA CYS A 426 -27.58 -17.04 -12.43
C CYS A 426 -28.84 -17.66 -11.80
N HIS A 427 -29.34 -17.03 -10.74
CA HIS A 427 -30.65 -17.32 -10.17
C HIS A 427 -31.28 -16.05 -9.60
N VAL A 428 -32.62 -15.99 -9.60
CA VAL A 428 -33.38 -14.91 -8.96
C VAL A 428 -33.77 -15.32 -7.54
N LYS A 429 -33.52 -14.45 -6.56
CA LYS A 429 -34.00 -14.68 -5.18
C LYS A 429 -35.53 -14.58 -5.11
N PRO A 430 -36.19 -15.38 -4.27
CA PRO A 430 -37.65 -15.34 -4.13
C PRO A 430 -38.16 -14.06 -3.42
N TYR A 431 -37.29 -13.38 -2.68
CA TYR A 431 -37.60 -12.12 -2.01
C TYR A 431 -37.26 -10.93 -2.90
N VAL A 432 -38.03 -9.86 -2.73
CA VAL A 432 -37.87 -8.62 -3.51
C VAL A 432 -37.32 -7.51 -2.63
N LEU A 433 -36.58 -6.60 -3.26
CA LEU A 433 -36.10 -5.38 -2.62
C LEU A 433 -37.27 -4.56 -2.07
N PRO A 434 -37.07 -3.79 -0.98
CA PRO A 434 -38.12 -2.94 -0.41
C PRO A 434 -38.52 -1.75 -1.31
N PHE A 435 -37.67 -1.39 -2.27
CA PHE A 435 -37.86 -0.31 -3.25
C PHE A 435 -37.54 -0.80 -4.67
N ALA A 436 -38.03 -0.06 -5.67
CA ALA A 436 -37.88 -0.38 -7.09
C ALA A 436 -37.10 0.72 -7.82
N GLY A 437 -36.38 0.34 -8.87
CA GLY A 437 -35.71 1.30 -9.77
C GLY A 437 -34.20 1.31 -9.64
N ARG A 438 -33.58 2.41 -10.10
CA ARG A 438 -32.11 2.53 -10.15
C ARG A 438 -31.53 2.73 -8.75
N MET A 439 -30.47 1.99 -8.47
CA MET A 439 -29.91 1.84 -7.13
C MET A 439 -28.38 1.88 -7.19
N HIS A 440 -27.75 2.09 -6.03
CA HIS A 440 -26.32 1.89 -5.84
C HIS A 440 -26.08 1.00 -4.63
N ALA A 441 -25.04 0.18 -4.68
CA ALA A 441 -24.72 -0.75 -3.63
C ALA A 441 -23.22 -0.78 -3.35
N ALA A 442 -22.88 -1.03 -2.09
CA ALA A 442 -21.51 -1.28 -1.64
C ALA A 442 -21.52 -2.45 -0.66
N VAL A 443 -20.44 -3.23 -0.67
CA VAL A 443 -20.26 -4.36 0.26
C VAL A 443 -19.36 -3.93 1.40
N HIS A 444 -19.73 -4.27 2.62
CA HIS A 444 -18.88 -4.14 3.80
C HIS A 444 -19.00 -5.42 4.62
N LYS A 445 -17.87 -6.12 4.79
CA LYS A 445 -17.82 -7.47 5.38
C LYS A 445 -18.84 -8.37 4.65
N ASP A 446 -19.74 -9.01 5.37
CA ASP A 446 -20.76 -9.93 4.82
C ASP A 446 -22.11 -9.27 4.49
N LEU A 447 -22.16 -7.93 4.46
CA LEU A 447 -23.39 -7.17 4.30
C LEU A 447 -23.36 -6.29 3.05
N VAL A 448 -24.52 -6.13 2.42
CA VAL A 448 -24.69 -5.28 1.23
C VAL A 448 -25.50 -4.05 1.60
N PHE A 449 -24.88 -2.88 1.50
CA PHE A 449 -25.53 -1.59 1.76
C PHE A 449 -26.05 -1.01 0.45
N ILE A 450 -27.30 -0.57 0.46
CA ILE A 450 -28.07 -0.24 -0.72
C ILE A 450 -28.70 1.14 -0.54
N VAL A 451 -28.50 2.02 -1.53
CA VAL A 451 -29.18 3.31 -1.62
C VAL A 451 -30.02 3.40 -2.89
N ALA A 452 -31.21 3.99 -2.80
CA ALA A 452 -32.13 4.21 -3.90
C ALA A 452 -32.60 5.67 -3.98
N GLU A 453 -33.28 6.01 -5.07
CA GLU A 453 -34.06 7.25 -5.15
C GLU A 453 -35.13 7.29 -4.04
N GLY A 454 -35.20 8.39 -3.28
CA GLY A 454 -36.13 8.51 -2.14
C GLY A 454 -35.48 8.30 -0.76
N ASP A 455 -34.20 8.67 -0.67
CA ASP A 455 -33.40 8.82 0.55
C ASP A 455 -33.15 7.54 1.40
N SER A 456 -33.64 6.36 1.00
CA SER A 456 -33.51 5.15 1.84
C SER A 456 -32.18 4.41 1.72
N LEU A 457 -31.42 4.37 2.83
CA LEU A 457 -30.29 3.45 3.05
C LEU A 457 -30.80 2.17 3.72
N VAL A 458 -30.55 1.03 3.08
CA VAL A 458 -30.91 -0.30 3.59
C VAL A 458 -29.69 -1.20 3.57
N CYS A 459 -29.50 -1.92 4.67
CA CYS A 459 -28.56 -3.01 4.78
C CYS A 459 -29.27 -4.33 4.46
N TYR A 460 -28.77 -5.07 3.48
CA TYR A 460 -29.21 -6.42 3.13
C TYR A 460 -28.21 -7.42 3.69
N ASN A 461 -28.71 -8.39 4.43
CA ASN A 461 -27.97 -9.54 4.92
C ASN A 461 -28.28 -10.76 4.03
N PRO A 462 -27.36 -11.19 3.14
CA PRO A 462 -27.61 -12.30 2.23
C PRO A 462 -27.69 -13.67 2.92
N LEU A 463 -27.10 -13.82 4.11
CA LEU A 463 -27.15 -15.07 4.89
C LEU A 463 -28.54 -15.29 5.49
N LEU A 464 -29.19 -14.22 5.94
CA LEU A 464 -30.51 -14.25 6.57
C LEU A 464 -31.65 -13.90 5.61
N ASP A 465 -31.32 -13.51 4.37
CA ASP A 465 -32.26 -12.94 3.39
C ASP A 465 -33.16 -11.84 4.00
N SER A 466 -32.55 -10.93 4.78
CA SER A 466 -33.26 -9.90 5.54
C SER A 466 -32.75 -8.49 5.27
N PHE A 467 -33.63 -7.50 5.47
CA PHE A 467 -33.35 -6.09 5.24
C PHE A 467 -33.49 -5.28 6.54
N THR A 468 -32.48 -4.47 6.84
CA THR A 468 -32.49 -3.52 7.95
C THR A 468 -32.42 -2.10 7.41
N ARG A 469 -33.41 -1.27 7.72
CA ARG A 469 -33.40 0.15 7.35
C ARG A 469 -32.55 0.94 8.34
N LEU A 470 -31.64 1.75 7.83
CA LEU A 470 -30.78 2.60 8.65
C LEU A 470 -31.33 4.03 8.65
N CYS A 471 -31.59 4.57 9.84
CA CYS A 471 -32.11 5.92 10.03
C CYS A 471 -30.94 6.91 10.13
N LEU A 472 -30.90 7.92 9.28
CA LEU A 472 -29.91 8.99 9.33
C LEU A 472 -30.45 10.19 10.15
N PRO A 473 -29.61 10.89 10.93
CA PRO A 473 -30.04 11.84 11.97
C PRO A 473 -30.68 13.14 11.45
N GLU A 474 -30.39 13.57 10.21
CA GLU A 474 -31.02 14.74 9.60
C GLU A 474 -31.99 14.32 8.52
N ALA A 475 -33.25 14.74 8.68
CA ALA A 475 -34.34 14.47 7.75
C ALA A 475 -33.99 14.97 6.34
N TRP A 476 -33.54 14.04 5.50
CA TRP A 476 -33.97 13.82 4.11
C TRP A 476 -34.76 15.01 3.54
N SER A 477 -34.05 16.04 3.07
CA SER A 477 -34.66 17.32 2.70
C SER A 477 -35.43 17.21 1.37
N SER A 478 -36.77 17.13 1.46
CA SER A 478 -37.87 17.49 0.52
C SER A 478 -37.79 17.24 -1.00
N ALA A 479 -36.68 16.76 -1.56
CA ALA A 479 -36.51 16.51 -2.99
C ALA A 479 -35.73 15.21 -3.23
N PRO A 480 -36.26 14.28 -4.05
CA PRO A 480 -35.57 13.02 -4.36
C PRO A 480 -34.23 13.30 -5.04
N SER A 481 -33.13 12.89 -4.39
CA SER A 481 -31.77 12.95 -4.96
C SER A 481 -31.24 11.56 -5.29
N LEU A 482 -30.37 11.51 -6.31
CA LEU A 482 -29.57 10.34 -6.63
C LEU A 482 -28.42 10.24 -5.62
N TRP A 483 -28.49 9.25 -4.74
CA TRP A 483 -27.43 8.94 -3.78
C TRP A 483 -26.46 7.93 -4.38
N LYS A 484 -25.18 8.07 -4.03
CA LYS A 484 -24.14 7.10 -4.37
C LYS A 484 -23.49 6.61 -3.10
N ILE A 485 -23.02 5.37 -3.13
CA ILE A 485 -22.44 4.70 -1.97
C ILE A 485 -21.11 4.05 -2.36
N ALA A 486 -20.15 4.08 -1.45
CA ALA A 486 -18.93 3.29 -1.51
C ALA A 486 -18.57 2.80 -0.10
N SER A 487 -17.95 1.63 -0.02
CA SER A 487 -17.35 1.15 1.23
C SER A 487 -15.84 1.30 1.13
N CYS A 488 -15.23 1.80 2.19
CA CYS A 488 -13.78 1.87 2.30
C CYS A 488 -13.38 1.89 3.78
N ASN A 489 -12.30 1.20 4.11
CA ASN A 489 -11.59 1.32 5.39
C ASN A 489 -12.53 1.20 6.60
N GLY A 490 -13.38 0.17 6.55
CA GLY A 490 -14.33 -0.11 7.63
C GLY A 490 -15.59 0.76 7.64
N SER A 491 -15.69 1.78 6.78
CA SER A 491 -16.79 2.74 6.75
C SER A 491 -17.61 2.67 5.46
N ILE A 492 -18.83 3.20 5.53
CA ILE A 492 -19.72 3.41 4.39
C ILE A 492 -19.82 4.91 4.13
N TYR A 493 -19.44 5.33 2.93
CA TYR A 493 -19.53 6.72 2.48
C TYR A 493 -20.72 6.87 1.54
N VAL A 494 -21.60 7.82 1.85
CA VAL A 494 -22.79 8.13 1.06
C VAL A 494 -22.72 9.57 0.57
N PHE A 495 -22.79 9.75 -0.74
CA PHE A 495 -22.67 11.05 -1.42
C PHE A 495 -23.98 11.48 -2.07
N ARG A 496 -24.31 12.76 -1.92
CA ARG A 496 -25.49 13.39 -2.53
C ARG A 496 -25.11 14.15 -3.79
N ASP A 497 -25.78 13.83 -4.91
CA ASP A 497 -25.57 14.53 -6.19
C ASP A 497 -26.12 15.96 -6.21
N ARG A 498 -27.32 16.19 -5.65
CA ARG A 498 -27.97 17.51 -5.63
C ARG A 498 -28.27 17.94 -4.20
N TYR A 499 -27.72 19.08 -3.79
CA TYR A 499 -27.89 19.64 -2.44
C TYR A 499 -28.09 21.17 -2.50
N LYS A 500 -28.84 21.74 -1.56
CA LYS A 500 -28.93 23.20 -1.40
C LYS A 500 -27.70 23.71 -0.63
N LYS A 501 -27.32 24.97 -0.84
CA LYS A 501 -26.19 25.60 -0.13
C LYS A 501 -26.43 25.55 1.39
N GLY A 502 -25.61 24.77 2.11
CA GLY A 502 -25.71 24.57 3.56
C GLY A 502 -26.15 23.16 3.98
N ASP A 503 -26.73 22.37 3.07
CA ASP A 503 -27.09 20.97 3.32
C ASP A 503 -25.83 20.10 3.43
N ALA A 504 -25.92 19.02 4.21
CA ALA A 504 -24.95 17.95 4.18
C ALA A 504 -24.94 17.27 2.81
N ASN A 505 -23.74 16.99 2.29
CA ASN A 505 -23.56 16.35 0.98
C ASN A 505 -22.79 15.03 1.04
N THR A 506 -22.19 14.72 2.19
CA THR A 506 -21.49 13.46 2.45
C THR A 506 -21.80 12.97 3.86
N TYR A 507 -22.12 11.68 3.97
CA TYR A 507 -22.29 10.98 5.24
C TYR A 507 -21.28 9.85 5.31
N LYS A 508 -20.60 9.72 6.45
CA LYS A 508 -19.79 8.56 6.80
C LYS A 508 -20.55 7.80 7.87
N LEU A 509 -20.91 6.56 7.58
CA LEU A 509 -21.53 5.63 8.50
C LEU A 509 -20.48 4.60 8.93
N ASP A 510 -20.34 4.41 10.23
CA ASP A 510 -19.64 3.26 10.80
C ASP A 510 -20.65 2.12 11.00
N PRO A 511 -20.54 1.00 10.24
CA PRO A 511 -21.44 -0.14 10.38
C PRO A 511 -21.38 -0.84 11.73
N ALA A 512 -20.26 -0.75 12.47
CA ALA A 512 -20.08 -1.43 13.74
C ALA A 512 -20.80 -0.70 14.88
N THR A 513 -20.69 0.63 14.92
CA THR A 513 -21.29 1.46 15.98
C THR A 513 -22.64 2.08 15.57
N SER A 514 -22.99 2.00 14.28
CA SER A 514 -24.08 2.78 13.67
C SER A 514 -23.92 4.30 13.82
N ALA A 515 -22.71 4.78 14.16
CA ALA A 515 -22.42 6.19 14.26
C ALA A 515 -22.39 6.83 12.86
N VAL A 516 -22.94 8.05 12.76
CA VAL A 516 -22.99 8.81 11.50
C VAL A 516 -22.27 10.11 11.69
N THR A 517 -21.19 10.31 10.93
CA THR A 517 -20.48 11.59 10.82
C THR A 517 -20.99 12.34 9.59
N VAL A 518 -21.32 13.61 9.77
CA VAL A 518 -21.87 14.47 8.72
C VAL A 518 -20.82 15.46 8.26
N THR A 519 -20.42 15.38 7.00
CA THR A 519 -19.49 16.35 6.40
C THR A 519 -20.27 17.35 5.54
N ARG A 520 -20.12 18.64 5.84
CA ARG A 520 -20.78 19.74 5.13
C ARG A 520 -19.79 20.50 4.26
N GLY A 521 -20.26 20.99 3.11
CA GLY A 521 -19.55 22.03 2.37
C GLY A 521 -18.42 21.57 1.45
N ILE A 522 -18.31 20.27 1.12
CA ILE A 522 -17.42 19.82 0.05
C ILE A 522 -17.90 20.48 -1.25
N LYS A 523 -17.16 21.46 -1.78
CA LYS A 523 -17.49 22.09 -3.06
C LYS A 523 -17.12 21.14 -4.21
N VAL A 524 -17.94 20.12 -4.42
CA VAL A 524 -17.83 19.29 -5.62
C VAL A 524 -18.59 20.04 -6.73
N LEU A 525 -17.88 20.53 -7.74
CA LEU A 525 -18.48 21.20 -8.92
C LEU A 525 -19.19 20.20 -9.87
N LEU A 526 -19.17 18.90 -9.54
CA LEU A 526 -19.85 17.86 -10.31
C LEU A 526 -21.36 17.93 -10.11
N THR A 527 -22.08 17.73 -11.20
CA THR A 527 -23.51 17.46 -11.24
C THR A 527 -23.74 16.12 -11.94
N ASN A 528 -24.87 15.46 -11.68
CA ASN A 528 -25.17 14.18 -12.29
C ASN A 528 -24.07 13.13 -12.02
N LEU A 529 -23.68 12.98 -10.75
CA LEU A 529 -22.76 11.95 -10.28
C LEU A 529 -23.19 10.60 -10.85
N GLN A 530 -22.28 9.95 -11.56
CA GLN A 530 -22.51 8.66 -12.21
C GLN A 530 -22.00 7.52 -11.33
N PHE A 531 -20.80 7.67 -10.74
CA PHE A 531 -20.15 6.63 -9.94
C PHE A 531 -19.40 7.22 -8.73
N VAL A 532 -19.33 6.43 -7.66
CA VAL A 532 -18.47 6.67 -6.49
C VAL A 532 -17.68 5.40 -6.26
N LEU A 533 -16.36 5.52 -6.20
CA LEU A 533 -15.43 4.41 -6.06
C LEU A 533 -14.43 4.75 -4.97
N ALA A 534 -14.10 3.79 -4.12
CA ALA A 534 -13.20 3.98 -2.99
C ALA A 534 -12.14 2.89 -2.92
#